data_AF-A0A7K3NN66-F1
#
_entry.id   AF-A0A7K3NN66-F1
#
_cell.length_a   1.000
_cell.length_b   1.000
_cell.length_c   1.000
_cell.angle_alpha   90.00
_cell.angle_beta   90.00
_cell.angle_gamma   90.00
#
_symmetry.space_group_name_H-M   'P 1'
#
loop_
_entity.id
_entity.type
_entity.pdbx_description
1 polymer ?
#
loop_
_entity_poly.entity_id
_entity_poly.type
_entity_poly.pdbx_seq_one_letter_code
_entity_poly.pdbx_strand_id
1 'polypeptide(L)'
;MRILVVRGAGSNPAPDEQVNDLATSQAAGTQLGRNFLDDRGTPKRIYEIEAAHAGPAILPGDVVEVEDGDLGEKFRGRVTAVGIDLALDDAGGLTLTQRYTVERSL
;
A
#
# COMPACT_ATOMS: atom_id res chain seq x y z
N MET A 1 1.58 -16.45 26.76
CA MET A 1 0.76 -16.79 25.58
C MET A 1 0.95 -15.66 24.56
N ARG A 2 1.60 -15.92 23.42
CA ARG A 2 1.94 -14.90 22.41
C ARG A 2 0.99 -15.07 21.23
N ILE A 3 0.07 -14.13 21.04
CA ILE A 3 -0.82 -14.09 19.87
C ILE A 3 -0.08 -13.31 18.78
N LEU A 4 0.31 -14.01 17.71
CA LEU A 4 0.90 -13.40 16.52
C LEU A 4 -0.25 -13.04 15.57
N VAL A 5 -0.58 -11.76 15.46
CA VAL A 5 -1.56 -11.26 14.48
C VAL A 5 -0.79 -10.90 13.21
N VAL A 6 -0.80 -11.80 12.23
CA VAL A 6 -0.28 -11.52 10.89
C VAL A 6 -1.44 -10.98 10.07
N ARG A 7 -1.43 -9.67 9.78
CA ARG A 7 -2.33 -9.09 8.77
C ARG A 7 -1.66 -9.29 7.41
N GLY A 8 -2.03 -10.35 6.70
CA GLY A 8 -1.68 -10.48 5.29
C GLY A 8 -2.36 -9.37 4.49
N ALA A 9 -1.77 -8.96 3.37
CA ALA A 9 -2.47 -8.15 2.37
C ALA A 9 -3.80 -8.84 2.11
N GLY A 10 -4.92 -8.18 2.46
CA GLY A 10 -6.24 -8.80 2.37
C GLY A 10 -6.39 -9.40 0.98
N SER A 11 -6.41 -10.73 0.90
CA SER A 11 -6.64 -11.40 -0.37
C SER A 11 -7.98 -10.88 -0.87
N ASN A 12 -7.97 -10.19 -2.01
CA ASN A 12 -9.17 -9.87 -2.77
C ASN A 12 -9.30 -11.01 -3.79
N PRO A 13 -9.89 -12.17 -3.38
CA PRO A 13 -10.08 -13.29 -4.28
C PRO A 13 -10.98 -12.86 -5.44
N ALA A 14 -10.84 -13.55 -6.56
CA ALA A 14 -11.66 -13.23 -7.72
C ALA A 14 -13.16 -13.43 -7.39
N PRO A 15 -14.09 -12.68 -8.04
CA PRO A 15 -15.51 -12.74 -7.69
C PRO A 15 -16.13 -14.14 -7.76
N ASP A 16 -15.55 -15.02 -8.59
CA ASP A 16 -15.90 -16.43 -8.76
C ASP A 16 -15.31 -17.36 -7.69
N GLU A 17 -14.28 -16.91 -6.97
CA GLU A 17 -13.65 -17.64 -5.85
C GLU A 17 -14.30 -17.32 -4.49
N GLN A 18 -15.18 -16.32 -4.41
CA GLN A 18 -15.95 -16.04 -3.20
C GLN A 18 -17.20 -16.91 -3.13
N VAL A 19 -17.34 -17.69 -2.06
CA VAL A 19 -18.59 -18.40 -1.75
C VAL A 19 -19.67 -17.34 -1.46
N ASN A 20 -20.62 -17.23 -2.38
CA ASN A 20 -21.65 -16.19 -2.54
C ASN A 20 -22.62 -15.99 -1.35
N ASP A 21 -22.41 -16.65 -0.21
CA ASP A 21 -23.33 -16.61 0.93
C ASP A 21 -23.44 -15.21 1.58
N LEU A 22 -22.44 -14.34 1.35
CA LEU A 22 -22.42 -12.95 1.86
C LEU A 22 -22.87 -11.90 0.83
N ALA A 23 -22.96 -12.25 -0.45
CA ALA A 23 -23.39 -11.36 -1.53
C ALA A 23 -24.83 -11.70 -1.96
N THR A 24 -25.75 -11.70 -1.00
CA THR A 24 -27.17 -12.03 -1.22
C THR A 24 -27.94 -11.01 -2.07
N SER A 25 -27.29 -9.93 -2.53
CA SER A 25 -27.91 -8.90 -3.37
C SER A 25 -27.00 -8.48 -4.53
N GLN A 26 -27.64 -8.17 -5.67
CA GLN A 26 -26.99 -7.67 -6.89
C GLN A 26 -26.10 -6.44 -6.61
N ALA A 27 -26.50 -5.58 -5.67
CA ALA A 27 -25.75 -4.37 -5.32
C ALA A 27 -24.38 -4.70 -4.69
N ALA A 28 -24.33 -5.64 -3.74
CA ALA A 28 -23.08 -6.06 -3.11
C ALA A 28 -22.15 -6.76 -4.11
N GLY A 29 -22.69 -7.65 -4.95
CA GLY A 29 -21.92 -8.32 -6.01
C GLY A 29 -21.35 -7.34 -7.04
N THR A 30 -22.12 -6.33 -7.44
CA THR A 30 -21.66 -5.29 -8.37
C THR A 30 -20.53 -4.45 -7.75
N GLN A 31 -20.66 -4.07 -6.48
CA GLN A 31 -19.63 -3.31 -5.77
C GLN A 31 -18.33 -4.12 -5.62
N LEU A 32 -18.43 -5.42 -5.33
CA LEU A 32 -17.28 -6.33 -5.27
C LEU A 32 -16.59 -6.48 -6.62
N GLY A 33 -17.36 -6.68 -7.69
CA GLY A 33 -16.83 -6.72 -9.05
C GLY A 33 -16.11 -5.42 -9.44
N ARG A 34 -16.68 -4.27 -9.06
CA ARG A 34 -16.02 -2.96 -9.28
C ARG A 34 -14.72 -2.85 -8.50
N ASN A 35 -14.72 -3.20 -7.21
CA ASN A 35 -13.50 -3.17 -6.38
C ASN A 35 -12.41 -4.08 -6.95
N PHE A 36 -12.78 -5.26 -7.45
CA PHE A 36 -11.83 -6.18 -8.09
C PHE A 36 -11.24 -5.60 -9.38
N LEU A 37 -12.06 -4.97 -10.21
CA LEU A 37 -11.60 -4.30 -11.44
C LEU A 37 -10.75 -3.06 -11.12
N ASP A 38 -11.07 -2.31 -10.08
CA ASP A 38 -10.24 -1.19 -9.63
C ASP A 38 -8.87 -1.72 -9.17
N ASP A 39 -8.84 -2.86 -8.46
CA ASP A 39 -7.62 -3.47 -7.95
C ASP A 39 -6.77 -4.18 -9.01
N ARG A 40 -7.38 -4.86 -9.98
CA ARG A 40 -6.68 -5.72 -10.97
C ARG A 40 -6.87 -5.35 -12.44
N GLY A 41 -7.91 -4.60 -12.76
CA GLY A 41 -8.29 -4.23 -14.12
C GLY A 41 -7.73 -2.88 -14.59
N THR A 42 -7.30 -2.02 -13.67
CA THR A 42 -6.72 -0.72 -14.00
C THR A 42 -5.20 -0.80 -14.11
N PRO A 43 -4.58 -0.26 -15.17
CA PRO A 43 -3.13 -0.09 -15.21
C PRO A 43 -2.67 0.77 -14.03
N LYS A 44 -1.66 0.29 -13.28
CA LYS A 44 -1.10 1.00 -12.14
C LYS A 44 0.39 1.26 -12.36
N ARG A 45 0.86 2.43 -11.94
CA ARG A 45 2.30 2.72 -11.80
C ARG A 45 2.72 2.48 -10.36
N ILE A 46 3.85 1.81 -10.19
CA ILE A 46 4.45 1.54 -8.89
C ILE A 46 5.71 2.40 -8.77
N TYR A 47 5.81 3.11 -7.66
CA TYR A 47 6.94 3.96 -7.31
C TYR A 47 7.61 3.39 -6.07
N GLU A 48 8.94 3.30 -6.09
CA GLU A 48 9.75 3.03 -4.91
C GLU A 48 10.36 4.36 -4.45
N ILE A 49 10.06 4.76 -3.22
CA ILE A 49 10.47 6.06 -2.67
C ILE A 49 11.28 5.79 -1.41
N GLU A 50 12.50 6.31 -1.36
CA GLU A 50 13.34 6.27 -0.17
C GLU A 50 13.35 7.64 0.50
N ALA A 51 13.08 7.67 1.80
CA ALA A 51 13.11 8.90 2.57
C ALA A 51 13.65 8.65 3.98
N ALA A 52 14.36 9.64 4.52
CA ALA A 52 14.63 9.70 5.94
C ALA A 52 13.30 9.84 6.69
N HIS A 53 13.17 9.15 7.82
CA HIS A 53 11.94 9.27 8.61
C HIS A 53 11.77 10.68 9.15
N ALA A 54 10.71 11.34 8.72
CA ALA A 54 10.32 12.67 9.18
C ALA A 54 8.83 12.67 9.51
N GLY A 55 8.51 12.80 10.80
CA GLY A 55 7.13 12.96 11.27
C GLY A 55 6.39 11.64 11.56
N PRO A 56 5.05 11.60 11.42
CA PRO A 56 4.27 10.41 11.77
C PRO A 56 4.59 9.22 10.84
N ALA A 57 4.47 8.01 11.38
CA ALA A 57 4.68 6.80 10.60
C ALA A 57 3.64 6.68 9.49
N ILE A 58 4.10 6.65 8.24
CA ILE A 58 3.29 6.32 7.07
C ILE A 58 3.14 4.79 7.03
N LEU A 59 1.92 4.30 6.85
CA LEU A 59 1.58 2.88 6.91
C LEU A 59 1.00 2.36 5.58
N PRO A 60 1.09 1.05 5.31
CA PRO A 60 0.37 0.45 4.20
C PRO A 60 -1.13 0.73 4.30
N GLY A 61 -1.69 1.25 3.21
CA GLY A 61 -3.08 1.69 3.12
C GLY A 61 -3.25 3.21 3.09
N ASP A 62 -2.26 3.97 3.57
CA ASP A 62 -2.33 5.43 3.57
C ASP A 62 -2.26 6.00 2.15
N VAL A 63 -2.92 7.14 1.95
CA VAL A 63 -2.84 7.92 0.71
C VAL A 63 -1.88 9.07 0.94
N VAL A 64 -0.82 9.10 0.15
CA VAL A 64 0.24 10.11 0.23
C VAL A 64 0.25 10.96 -1.03
N GLU A 65 0.60 12.24 -0.88
CA GLU A 65 0.91 13.13 -1.98
C GLU A 65 2.43 13.13 -2.17
N VAL A 66 2.87 12.75 -3.37
CA VAL A 66 4.28 12.70 -3.76
C VAL A 66 4.53 13.85 -4.71
N GLU A 67 5.56 14.64 -4.42
CA GLU A 67 6.05 15.72 -5.25
C GLU A 67 7.53 15.47 -5.55
N ASP A 68 7.81 15.17 -6.82
CA ASP A 68 9.17 15.02 -7.33
C ASP A 68 9.52 16.28 -8.13
N GLY A 69 10.34 17.14 -7.53
CA GLY A 69 10.76 18.41 -8.14
C GLY A 69 11.68 18.23 -9.34
N ASP A 70 12.42 17.11 -9.43
CA ASP A 70 13.36 16.85 -10.51
C ASP A 70 12.63 16.32 -11.76
N LEU A 71 11.57 15.53 -11.55
CA LEU A 71 10.70 15.03 -12.62
C LEU A 71 9.52 15.95 -12.92
N GLY A 72 9.28 16.97 -12.08
CA GLY A 72 8.12 17.87 -12.19
C GLY A 72 6.78 17.15 -12.00
N GLU A 73 6.78 15.97 -11.36
CA GLU A 73 5.58 15.18 -11.13
C GLU A 73 5.01 15.46 -9.73
N LYS A 74 3.69 15.70 -9.68
CA LYS A 74 2.93 15.75 -8.44
C LYS A 74 1.73 14.84 -8.55
N PHE A 75 1.64 13.84 -7.68
CA PHE A 75 0.56 12.87 -7.72
C PHE A 75 0.16 12.37 -6.34
N ARG A 76 -1.02 11.76 -6.27
CA ARG A 76 -1.47 11.03 -5.08
C ARG A 76 -1.41 9.54 -5.37
N GLY A 77 -0.90 8.79 -4.41
CA GLY A 77 -0.79 7.35 -4.51
C GLY A 77 -1.05 6.69 -3.17
N ARG A 78 -1.37 5.40 -3.21
CA ARG A 78 -1.60 4.57 -2.03
C ARG A 78 -0.33 3.83 -1.67
N VAL A 79 0.06 3.87 -0.40
CA VAL A 79 1.18 3.08 0.10
C VAL A 79 0.75 1.62 0.17
N THR A 80 1.46 0.74 -0.52
CA THR A 80 1.18 -0.70 -0.56
C THR A 80 2.16 -1.50 0.29
N ALA A 81 3.39 -1.01 0.47
CA ALA A 81 4.39 -1.59 1.34
C ALA A 81 5.29 -0.51 1.97
N VAL A 82 5.83 -0.84 3.16
CA VAL A 82 6.79 -0.01 3.89
C VAL A 82 7.92 -0.91 4.38
N GLY A 83 9.16 -0.58 4.00
CA GLY A 83 10.39 -1.14 4.52
C GLY A 83 11.06 -0.16 5.47
N ILE A 84 11.70 -0.66 6.52
CA ILE A 84 12.46 0.14 7.48
C ILE A 84 13.85 -0.47 7.59
N ASP A 85 14.87 0.34 7.33
CA ASP A 85 16.27 -0.01 7.52
C ASP A 85 16.86 0.79 8.67
N LEU A 86 17.61 0.09 9.50
CA LEU A 86 18.32 0.65 10.64
C LEU A 86 19.81 0.37 10.45
N ALA A 87 20.59 1.44 10.39
CA ALA A 87 22.04 1.37 10.34
C ALA A 87 22.64 2.04 11.58
N LEU A 88 23.62 1.39 12.19
CA LEU A 88 24.42 1.98 13.27
C LEU A 88 25.79 2.36 12.70
N ASP A 89 26.24 3.57 12.94
CA ASP A 89 27.61 3.98 12.60
C ASP A 89 28.61 3.59 13.71
N ASP A 90 29.91 3.68 13.39
CA ASP A 90 31.00 3.32 14.31
C ASP A 90 31.09 4.26 15.53
N ALA A 91 30.43 5.43 15.49
CA ALA A 91 30.33 6.37 16.60
C ALA A 91 29.08 6.12 17.47
N GLY A 92 28.24 5.13 17.12
CA GLY A 92 27.01 4.77 17.81
C GLY A 92 25.78 5.58 17.38
N GLY A 93 25.87 6.35 16.29
CA GLY A 93 24.73 7.03 15.67
C GLY A 93 23.80 6.06 14.94
N LEU A 94 22.50 6.23 15.14
CA LEU A 94 21.46 5.41 14.50
C LEU A 94 20.84 6.18 13.34
N THR A 95 20.91 5.61 12.14
CA THR A 95 20.22 6.11 10.95
C THR A 95 19.03 5.22 10.65
N LEU A 96 17.85 5.82 10.51
CA LEU A 96 16.62 5.15 10.15
C LEU A 96 16.18 5.61 8.75
N THR A 97 16.19 4.68 7.81
CA THR A 97 15.74 4.91 6.43
C THR A 97 14.43 4.17 6.20
N GLN A 98 13.47 4.83 5.55
CA GLN A 98 12.19 4.23 5.20
C GLN A 98 12.07 4.13 3.68
N ARG A 99 11.64 2.96 3.22
CA ARG A 99 11.37 2.67 1.82
C ARG A 99 9.87 2.45 1.64
N TYR A 100 9.25 3.22 0.76
CA TYR A 100 7.82 3.19 0.50
C TYR A 100 7.55 2.68 -0.90
N THR A 101 6.65 1.71 -1.01
CA THR A 101 6.08 1.33 -2.30
C THR A 101 4.74 2.05 -2.44
N VAL A 102 4.65 2.96 -3.42
CA VAL A 102 3.46 3.77 -3.68
C VAL A 102 2.85 3.39 -5.02
N GLU A 103 1.57 3.09 -5.00
CA GLU A 103 0.77 2.73 -6.15
C GLU A 103 -0.08 3.91 -6.62
N ARG A 104 -0.03 4.21 -7.92
CA ARG A 104 -0.85 5.22 -8.58
C ARG A 104 -1.69 4.57 -9.67
N SER A 105 -3.00 4.69 -9.58
CA SER A 105 -3.92 4.38 -10.69
C SER A 105 -3.75 5.42 -11.81
N LEU A 106 -3.69 4.95 -13.06
CA LEU A 106 -3.57 5.80 -14.26
C LEU A 106 -4.91 6.35 -14.74
#